data_AF-A0A8J3BPC8-F1
#
_entry.id   AF-A0A8J3BPC8-F1
#
_cell.length_a   1.000
_cell.length_b   1.000
_cell.length_c   1.000
_cell.angle_alpha   90.00
_cell.angle_beta   90.00
_cell.angle_gamma   90.00
#
_symmetry.space_group_name_H-M   'P 1'
#
loop_
_entity.id
_entity.type
_entity.pdbx_description
1 polymer ?
#
loop_
_entity_poly.entity_id
_entity_poly.type
_entity_poly.pdbx_seq_one_letter_code
_entity_poly.pdbx_strand_id
1 'polypeptide(L)'
;MIVCLPEDLPTAALADGRDLSLLGITATATALFWTVPTVRVWQRGDLIDRRAGKRGPRWCAGGPLRLLNLDGMRHAAGIAAAVRHHTWAATVRGTRNAGAWPDYLGRHLQHGDRYPLAAAQRDFEAQPRILAMRAHNAAQPHAPQLDPYEVDAYQTGHAAYQHLHAAAAVCGDAVRAADSTALRPASGELTDRITYLAAANAHLARLRPDARLLALTV
;
A
#
# COMPACT_ATOMS: atom_id res chain seq x y z
N MET A 1 0.78 -0.01 -7.75
CA MET A 1 1.62 1.12 -8.21
C MET A 1 0.74 2.31 -8.54
N ILE A 2 1.19 3.54 -8.28
CA ILE A 2 0.54 4.77 -8.76
C ILE A 2 1.39 5.41 -9.84
N VAL A 3 0.73 6.00 -10.84
CA VAL A 3 1.35 6.80 -11.88
C VAL A 3 0.75 8.20 -11.84
N CYS A 4 1.62 9.20 -11.81
CA CYS A 4 1.28 10.61 -11.97
C CYS A 4 1.30 10.92 -13.47
N LEU A 5 0.15 11.34 -13.99
CA LEU A 5 -0.03 11.62 -15.42
C LEU A 5 -0.02 13.13 -15.66
N PRO A 6 0.50 13.58 -16.81
CA PRO A 6 0.41 14.99 -17.19
C PRO A 6 -1.06 15.40 -17.44
N GLU A 7 -1.34 16.69 -17.32
CA GLU A 7 -2.71 17.24 -17.31
C GLU A 7 -3.44 17.06 -18.65
N ASP A 8 -2.68 17.09 -19.75
CA ASP A 8 -3.12 17.09 -21.14
C ASP A 8 -3.55 15.71 -21.66
N LEU A 9 -3.32 14.64 -20.91
CA LEU A 9 -3.71 13.31 -21.33
C LEU A 9 -5.25 13.10 -21.23
N PRO A 10 -5.96 12.80 -22.34
CA PRO A 10 -7.42 12.66 -22.32
C PRO A 10 -7.89 11.53 -21.39
N THR A 11 -8.96 11.75 -20.63
CA THR A 11 -9.50 10.70 -19.73
C THR A 11 -9.99 9.46 -20.50
N ALA A 12 -10.52 9.66 -21.72
CA ALA A 12 -11.03 8.58 -22.56
C ALA A 12 -9.92 7.60 -22.99
N ALA A 13 -8.73 8.13 -23.32
CA ALA A 13 -7.52 7.36 -23.63
C ALA A 13 -7.11 6.42 -22.49
N LEU A 14 -7.28 6.87 -21.25
CA LEU A 14 -6.90 6.11 -20.04
C LEU A 14 -7.93 5.04 -19.64
N ALA A 15 -9.18 5.19 -20.06
CA ALA A 15 -10.26 4.27 -19.69
C ALA A 15 -10.20 2.94 -20.48
N ASP A 16 -9.68 2.97 -21.70
CA ASP A 16 -9.65 1.81 -22.61
C ASP A 16 -8.41 0.91 -22.44
N GLY A 17 -7.48 1.26 -21.55
CA GLY A 17 -6.26 0.50 -21.24
C GLY A 17 -5.22 0.42 -22.37
N ARG A 18 -5.61 0.73 -23.63
CA ARG A 18 -4.76 0.72 -24.83
C ARG A 18 -3.67 1.78 -24.83
N ASP A 19 -3.83 2.89 -24.11
CA ASP A 19 -2.82 3.95 -24.08
C ASP A 19 -1.83 3.81 -22.91
N LEU A 20 -2.07 2.91 -21.96
CA LEU A 20 -1.07 2.58 -20.94
C LEU A 20 0.14 1.90 -21.56
N SER A 21 -0.06 1.02 -22.54
CA SER A 21 1.04 0.39 -23.29
C SER A 21 1.81 1.41 -24.14
N LEU A 22 1.16 2.46 -24.66
CA LEU A 22 1.83 3.57 -25.35
C LEU A 22 2.73 4.40 -24.41
N LEU A 23 2.39 4.45 -23.12
CA LEU A 23 3.23 5.04 -22.07
C LEU A 23 4.32 4.06 -21.56
N GLY A 24 4.45 2.88 -22.19
CA GLY A 24 5.38 1.84 -21.78
C GLY A 24 4.98 1.18 -20.46
N ILE A 25 3.69 1.16 -20.13
CA ILE A 25 3.15 0.63 -18.87
C ILE A 25 2.30 -0.61 -19.17
N THR A 26 2.85 -1.78 -18.86
CA THR A 26 2.14 -3.06 -18.92
C THR A 26 1.46 -3.31 -17.56
N ALA A 27 0.36 -2.61 -17.29
CA ALA A 27 -0.39 -2.75 -16.05
C ALA A 27 -1.88 -2.42 -16.25
N THR A 28 -2.74 -2.95 -15.38
CA THR A 28 -4.19 -2.74 -15.47
C THR A 28 -4.64 -1.69 -14.47
N ALA A 29 -5.50 -0.76 -14.90
CA ALA A 29 -6.13 0.20 -14.01
C ALA A 29 -6.94 -0.49 -12.90
N THR A 30 -6.77 -0.06 -11.66
CA THR A 30 -7.42 -0.66 -10.50
C THR A 30 -8.08 0.37 -9.62
N ALA A 31 -9.30 0.10 -9.19
CA ALA A 31 -10.05 1.00 -8.33
C ALA A 31 -9.40 1.09 -6.94
N LEU A 32 -8.69 2.18 -6.68
CA LEU A 32 -7.99 2.45 -5.42
C LEU A 32 -8.52 3.70 -4.72
N PHE A 33 -8.81 4.76 -5.46
CA PHE A 33 -9.05 6.08 -4.89
C PHE A 33 -10.51 6.30 -4.54
N TRP A 34 -10.74 6.90 -3.38
CA TRP A 34 -12.03 7.47 -3.02
C TRP A 34 -12.21 8.82 -3.71
N THR A 35 -13.39 9.06 -4.24
CA THR A 35 -13.74 10.40 -4.74
C THR A 35 -14.13 11.31 -3.58
N VAL A 36 -13.90 12.62 -3.71
CA VAL A 36 -14.46 13.59 -2.76
C VAL A 36 -16.01 13.49 -2.72
N PRO A 37 -16.66 13.72 -1.57
CA PRO A 37 -18.12 13.62 -1.47
C PRO A 37 -18.86 14.61 -2.37
N THR A 38 -18.20 15.71 -2.72
CA THR A 38 -18.77 16.87 -3.43
C THR A 38 -18.59 16.83 -4.95
N VAL A 39 -18.19 15.70 -5.54
CA VAL A 39 -18.02 15.58 -7.01
C VAL A 39 -19.34 15.88 -7.74
N ARG A 40 -19.30 16.93 -8.57
CA ARG A 40 -20.45 17.37 -9.37
C ARG A 40 -20.67 16.47 -10.58
N VAL A 41 -21.88 16.45 -11.14
CA VAL A 41 -22.27 15.53 -12.23
C VAL A 41 -21.41 15.67 -13.49
N TRP A 42 -20.97 16.87 -13.84
CA TRP A 42 -20.12 17.09 -15.02
C TRP A 42 -18.65 16.75 -14.79
N GLN A 43 -18.15 16.85 -13.55
CA GLN A 43 -16.78 16.45 -13.18
C GLN A 43 -16.60 14.93 -13.17
N ARG A 44 -17.69 14.19 -13.36
CA ARG A 44 -17.72 12.73 -13.37
C ARG A 44 -16.95 12.14 -14.53
N GLY A 45 -16.86 12.84 -15.66
CA GLY A 45 -16.11 12.43 -16.84
C GLY A 45 -14.59 12.54 -16.68
N ASP A 46 -14.12 13.23 -15.63
CA ASP A 46 -12.70 13.38 -15.34
C ASP A 46 -12.14 12.21 -14.50
N LEU A 47 -13.00 11.31 -14.02
CA LEU A 47 -12.63 10.16 -13.20
C LEU A 47 -12.52 8.89 -14.06
N ILE A 48 -11.51 8.07 -13.78
CA ILE A 48 -11.17 6.85 -14.52
C ILE A 48 -11.75 5.63 -13.79
N ASP A 49 -12.43 4.74 -14.52
CA ASP A 49 -13.08 3.51 -14.00
C ASP A 49 -13.86 3.76 -12.69
N ARG A 50 -14.73 4.77 -12.70
CA ARG A 50 -15.50 5.11 -11.51
C ARG A 50 -16.62 4.09 -11.29
N ARG A 51 -16.63 3.49 -10.10
CA ARG A 51 -17.64 2.54 -9.65
C ARG A 51 -18.43 3.08 -8.47
N ALA A 52 -19.74 2.89 -8.51
CA ALA A 52 -20.60 3.17 -7.37
C ALA A 52 -20.33 2.11 -6.29
N GLY A 53 -19.96 2.53 -5.08
CA GLY A 53 -19.93 1.63 -3.93
C GLY A 53 -21.36 1.21 -3.58
N LYS A 54 -21.61 -0.08 -3.36
CA LYS A 54 -22.93 -0.58 -2.89
C LYS A 54 -23.29 -0.01 -1.51
N ARG A 55 -22.29 0.19 -0.66
CA ARG A 55 -22.32 0.89 0.63
C ARG A 55 -20.94 1.53 0.83
N GLY A 56 -20.85 2.84 1.02
CA GLY A 56 -19.57 3.54 1.22
C GLY A 56 -19.18 4.54 0.11
N PRO A 57 -17.94 5.06 0.13
CA PRO A 57 -17.48 6.07 -0.81
C PRO A 57 -17.50 5.54 -2.25
N ARG A 58 -17.53 6.44 -3.24
CA ARG A 58 -17.35 6.06 -4.65
C ARG A 58 -15.87 5.83 -4.92
N TRP A 59 -15.59 4.80 -5.71
CA TRP A 59 -14.24 4.36 -6.01
C TRP A 59 -13.92 4.69 -7.47
N CYS A 60 -12.66 4.97 -7.75
CA CYS A 60 -12.15 5.15 -9.10
C CYS A 60 -10.71 4.65 -9.18
N ALA A 61 -10.28 4.30 -10.38
CA ALA A 61 -8.88 3.99 -10.64
C ALA A 61 -8.01 5.24 -10.69
N GLY A 62 -8.58 6.40 -10.99
CA GLY A 62 -7.81 7.63 -11.10
C GLY A 62 -8.64 8.87 -11.39
N GLY A 63 -7.95 10.01 -11.49
CA GLY A 63 -8.51 11.30 -11.85
C GLY A 63 -7.68 12.47 -11.31
N PRO A 64 -8.13 13.72 -11.55
CA PRO A 64 -7.50 14.92 -10.98
C PRO A 64 -7.46 14.88 -9.46
N LEU A 65 -6.33 15.29 -8.87
CA LEU A 65 -6.08 15.28 -7.43
C LEU A 65 -7.21 15.93 -6.62
N ARG A 66 -7.73 17.07 -7.09
CA ARG A 66 -8.84 17.81 -6.48
C ARG A 66 -10.16 17.03 -6.36
N LEU A 67 -10.31 15.94 -7.11
CA LEU A 67 -11.50 15.08 -7.08
C LEU A 67 -11.28 13.82 -6.24
N LEU A 68 -10.07 13.59 -5.73
CA LEU A 68 -9.70 12.42 -4.94
C LEU A 68 -9.62 12.79 -3.45
N ASN A 69 -10.18 11.95 -2.59
CA ASN A 69 -10.18 12.12 -1.14
C ASN A 69 -8.98 11.42 -0.50
N LEU A 70 -7.77 11.91 -0.79
CA LEU A 70 -6.54 11.30 -0.28
C LEU A 70 -6.45 11.34 1.26
N ASP A 71 -6.87 12.44 1.88
CA ASP A 71 -6.81 12.58 3.34
C ASP A 71 -7.78 11.64 4.05
N GLY A 72 -8.99 11.47 3.50
CA GLY A 72 -9.93 10.46 3.98
C GLY A 72 -9.37 9.05 3.90
N MET A 73 -8.65 8.72 2.82
CA MET A 73 -7.98 7.43 2.67
C MET A 73 -6.87 7.24 3.73
N ARG A 74 -6.00 8.24 3.93
CA ARG A 74 -4.94 8.20 4.96
C ARG A 74 -5.52 8.03 6.35
N HIS A 75 -6.56 8.80 6.68
CA HIS A 75 -7.21 8.75 7.98
C HIS A 75 -7.84 7.38 8.24
N ALA A 76 -8.59 6.85 7.29
CA ALA A 76 -9.22 5.53 7.41
C ALA A 76 -8.19 4.40 7.55
N ALA A 77 -7.10 4.45 6.77
CA ALA A 77 -6.01 3.48 6.88
C ALA A 77 -5.32 3.55 8.24
N GLY A 78 -5.10 4.75 8.77
CA GLY A 78 -4.55 4.96 10.10
C GLY A 78 -5.43 4.37 11.20
N ILE A 79 -6.74 4.62 11.17
CA ILE A 79 -7.69 4.03 12.14
C ILE A 79 -7.68 2.50 12.04
N ALA A 80 -7.76 1.95 10.83
CA ALA A 80 -7.74 0.50 10.63
C ALA A 80 -6.44 -0.13 11.15
N ALA A 81 -5.30 0.53 10.94
CA ALA A 81 -4.01 0.09 11.46
C ALA A 81 -3.94 0.17 12.99
N ALA A 82 -4.48 1.22 13.60
CA ALA A 82 -4.56 1.34 15.05
C ALA A 82 -5.34 0.18 15.69
N VAL A 83 -6.49 -0.19 15.09
CA VAL A 83 -7.28 -1.35 15.53
C VAL A 83 -6.50 -2.66 15.36
N ARG A 84 -5.87 -2.88 14.20
CA ARG A 84 -5.03 -4.08 13.97
C ARG A 84 -3.87 -4.17 14.96
N HIS A 85 -3.20 -3.07 15.25
CA HIS A 85 -2.09 -3.03 16.21
C HIS A 85 -2.54 -3.40 17.61
N HIS A 86 -3.70 -2.90 18.05
CA HIS A 86 -4.28 -3.27 19.35
C HIS A 86 -4.54 -4.78 19.44
N THR A 87 -5.16 -5.36 18.40
CA THR A 87 -5.38 -6.81 18.31
C THR A 87 -4.05 -7.58 18.34
N TRP A 88 -3.06 -7.15 17.56
CA TRP A 88 -1.73 -7.76 17.55
C TRP A 88 -1.08 -7.74 18.94
N ALA A 89 -1.08 -6.58 19.61
CA ALA A 89 -0.45 -6.41 20.92
C ALA A 89 -1.10 -7.30 21.98
N ALA A 90 -2.41 -7.51 21.91
CA ALA A 90 -3.11 -8.46 22.77
C ALA A 90 -2.72 -9.91 22.46
N THR A 91 -2.67 -10.27 21.17
CA THR A 91 -2.36 -11.63 20.68
C THR A 91 -0.95 -12.08 21.02
N VAL A 92 0.06 -11.21 20.89
CA VAL A 92 1.48 -11.59 21.06
C VAL A 92 1.99 -11.38 22.47
N ARG A 93 1.13 -10.97 23.40
CA ARG A 93 1.48 -10.68 24.79
C ARG A 93 2.17 -11.90 25.42
N GLY A 94 3.33 -11.68 26.03
CA GLY A 94 4.13 -12.73 26.67
C GLY A 94 5.10 -13.47 25.73
N THR A 95 5.10 -13.17 24.42
CA THR A 95 6.11 -13.71 23.49
C THR A 95 7.33 -12.80 23.40
N ARG A 96 8.52 -13.35 23.16
CA ARG A 96 9.71 -12.56 22.78
C ARG A 96 9.49 -11.83 21.45
N ASN A 97 10.25 -10.77 21.20
CA ASN A 97 10.25 -10.12 19.87
C ASN A 97 10.70 -11.11 18.80
N ALA A 98 10.16 -10.96 17.59
CA ALA A 98 10.57 -11.71 16.41
C ALA A 98 11.59 -10.91 15.59
N GLY A 99 12.47 -11.63 14.89
CA GLY A 99 13.25 -11.10 13.78
C GLY A 99 12.36 -10.91 12.55
N ALA A 100 12.73 -9.95 11.71
CA ALA A 100 11.97 -9.56 10.53
C ALA A 100 12.19 -10.57 9.39
N TRP A 101 11.22 -10.74 8.49
CA TRP A 101 11.40 -11.62 7.32
C TRP A 101 12.63 -11.26 6.47
N PRO A 102 12.94 -9.97 6.22
CA PRO A 102 14.14 -9.58 5.49
C PRO A 102 15.45 -10.15 6.07
N ASP A 103 15.58 -10.33 7.39
CA ASP A 103 16.76 -10.95 8.02
C ASP A 103 16.96 -12.42 7.61
N TYR A 104 15.87 -13.16 7.43
CA TYR A 104 15.89 -14.56 7.01
C TYR A 104 16.13 -14.67 5.50
N LEU A 105 15.48 -13.80 4.73
CA LEU A 105 15.68 -13.72 3.28
C LEU A 105 17.10 -13.29 2.92
N GLY A 106 17.68 -12.31 3.63
CA GLY A 106 19.04 -11.85 3.43
C GLY A 106 20.08 -12.96 3.65
N ARG A 107 19.91 -13.77 4.70
CA ARG A 107 20.76 -14.95 4.93
C ARG A 107 20.63 -15.97 3.82
N HIS A 108 19.43 -16.19 3.28
CA HIS A 108 19.23 -17.08 2.15
C HIS A 108 19.95 -16.55 0.89
N LEU A 109 19.82 -15.26 0.60
CA LEU A 109 20.47 -14.64 -0.56
C LEU A 109 22.01 -14.68 -0.47
N GLN A 110 22.57 -14.59 0.73
CA GLN A 110 24.02 -14.65 0.95
C GLN A 110 24.57 -16.09 0.94
N HIS A 111 23.79 -17.07 1.40
CA HIS A 111 24.26 -18.43 1.65
C HIS A 111 23.27 -19.50 1.16
N GLY A 112 22.70 -19.32 -0.04
CA GLY A 112 21.58 -20.13 -0.55
C GLY A 112 21.79 -21.64 -0.52
N ASP A 113 23.02 -22.11 -0.79
CA ASP A 113 23.36 -23.53 -0.77
C ASP A 113 23.30 -24.15 0.64
N ARG A 114 23.61 -23.35 1.67
CA ARG A 114 23.63 -23.79 3.09
C ARG A 114 22.37 -23.39 3.84
N TYR A 115 21.65 -22.38 3.35
CA TYR A 115 20.42 -21.86 3.91
C TYR A 115 19.37 -21.68 2.82
N PRO A 116 18.72 -22.77 2.38
CA PRO A 116 17.70 -22.71 1.33
C PRO A 116 16.47 -21.89 1.77
N LEU A 117 15.72 -21.37 0.79
CA LEU A 117 14.53 -20.54 1.04
C LEU A 117 13.51 -21.23 1.96
N ALA A 118 13.27 -22.53 1.76
CA ALA A 118 12.36 -23.30 2.60
C ALA A 118 12.81 -23.36 4.07
N ALA A 119 14.13 -23.39 4.33
CA ALA A 119 14.67 -23.32 5.69
C ALA A 119 14.47 -21.92 6.28
N ALA A 120 14.76 -20.86 5.50
CA ALA A 120 14.51 -19.47 5.90
C ALA A 120 13.06 -19.24 6.30
N GLN A 121 12.11 -19.68 5.47
CA GLN A 121 10.67 -19.56 5.75
C GLN A 121 10.28 -20.33 7.02
N ARG A 122 10.71 -21.59 7.15
CA ARG A 122 10.41 -22.40 8.34
C ARG A 122 10.95 -21.76 9.62
N ASP A 123 12.18 -21.26 9.59
CA ASP A 123 12.80 -20.67 10.79
C ASP A 123 12.14 -19.34 11.17
N PHE A 124 11.71 -18.54 10.19
CA PHE A 124 10.92 -17.33 10.41
C PHE A 124 9.56 -17.67 11.03
N GLU A 125 8.85 -18.64 10.46
CA GLU A 125 7.51 -19.05 10.87
C GLU A 125 7.49 -19.79 12.22
N ALA A 126 8.60 -20.42 12.62
CA ALA A 126 8.76 -21.11 13.89
C ALA A 126 8.91 -20.17 15.11
N GLN A 127 9.02 -18.86 14.89
CA GLN A 127 9.17 -17.90 15.98
C GLN A 127 7.90 -17.86 16.86
N PRO A 128 8.01 -17.84 18.20
CA PRO A 128 6.83 -17.89 19.08
C PRO A 128 5.79 -16.80 18.82
N ARG A 129 6.25 -15.57 18.51
CA ARG A 129 5.38 -14.44 18.17
C ARG A 129 4.63 -14.65 16.85
N ILE A 130 5.29 -15.23 15.85
CA ILE A 130 4.69 -15.55 14.55
C ILE A 130 3.66 -16.69 14.71
N LEU A 131 3.99 -17.72 15.48
CA LEU A 131 3.06 -18.80 15.82
C LEU A 131 1.81 -18.27 16.53
N ALA A 132 1.94 -17.32 17.47
CA ALA A 132 0.80 -16.69 18.15
C ALA A 132 -0.11 -15.93 17.15
N MET A 133 0.47 -15.19 16.21
CA MET A 133 -0.29 -14.49 15.15
C MET A 133 -1.05 -15.49 14.26
N ARG A 134 -0.39 -16.58 13.85
CA ARG A 134 -1.02 -17.63 13.03
C ARG A 134 -2.14 -18.37 13.78
N ALA A 135 -1.94 -18.67 15.06
CA ALA A 135 -2.96 -19.28 15.91
C ALA A 135 -4.18 -18.38 16.07
N HIS A 136 -3.97 -17.06 16.25
CA HIS A 136 -5.05 -16.08 16.25
C HIS A 136 -5.84 -16.07 14.93
N ASN A 137 -5.14 -15.96 13.80
CA ASN A 137 -5.78 -15.97 12.48
C ASN A 137 -6.59 -17.25 12.22
N ALA A 138 -6.06 -18.41 12.63
CA ALA A 138 -6.75 -19.69 12.52
C ALA A 138 -8.00 -19.77 13.42
N ALA A 139 -7.94 -19.23 14.63
CA ALA A 139 -9.06 -19.21 15.56
C ALA A 139 -10.12 -18.14 15.21
N GLN A 140 -9.75 -17.10 14.46
CA GLN A 140 -10.58 -15.94 14.17
C GLN A 140 -10.59 -15.60 12.66
N PRO A 141 -11.12 -16.49 11.80
CA PRO A 141 -11.07 -16.31 10.34
C PRO A 141 -11.86 -15.09 9.83
N HIS A 142 -12.77 -14.55 10.64
CA HIS A 142 -13.57 -13.37 10.29
C HIS A 142 -13.06 -12.07 10.94
N ALA A 143 -12.04 -12.15 11.80
CA ALA A 143 -11.42 -10.98 12.39
C ALA A 143 -10.38 -10.36 11.43
N PRO A 144 -9.95 -9.10 11.67
CA PRO A 144 -8.82 -8.52 10.96
C PRO A 144 -7.60 -9.44 11.08
N GLN A 145 -7.13 -9.96 9.94
CA GLN A 145 -6.01 -10.88 9.90
C GLN A 145 -4.70 -10.14 10.26
N LEU A 146 -3.87 -10.79 11.05
CA LEU A 146 -2.55 -10.31 11.41
C LEU A 146 -1.53 -10.89 10.43
N ASP A 147 -0.97 -10.08 9.54
CA ASP A 147 0.06 -10.53 8.61
C ASP A 147 1.39 -10.79 9.35
N PRO A 148 1.88 -12.05 9.40
CA PRO A 148 3.18 -12.36 10.00
C PRO A 148 4.35 -11.61 9.38
N TYR A 149 4.28 -11.29 8.10
CA TYR A 149 5.39 -10.67 7.37
C TYR A 149 5.51 -9.16 7.63
N GLU A 150 4.56 -8.55 8.34
CA GLU A 150 4.63 -7.17 8.85
C GLU A 150 5.05 -7.10 10.33
N VAL A 151 5.64 -8.17 10.89
CA VAL A 151 5.98 -8.25 12.33
C VAL A 151 6.93 -7.13 12.79
N ASP A 152 7.84 -6.70 11.93
CA ASP A 152 8.75 -5.57 12.14
C ASP A 152 7.98 -4.25 12.26
N ALA A 153 7.01 -4.02 11.38
CA ALA A 153 6.13 -2.85 11.42
C ALA A 153 5.30 -2.85 12.72
N TYR A 154 4.72 -3.97 13.11
CA TYR A 154 4.00 -4.06 14.39
C TYR A 154 4.89 -3.75 15.60
N GLN A 155 6.14 -4.22 15.57
CA GLN A 155 7.15 -4.02 16.63
C GLN A 155 7.65 -2.58 16.74
N THR A 156 7.39 -1.70 15.76
CA THR A 156 7.68 -0.26 15.88
C THR A 156 6.78 0.48 16.88
N GLY A 157 5.69 -0.15 17.31
CA GLY A 157 4.72 0.41 18.25
C GLY A 157 3.51 1.06 17.57
N HIS A 158 2.52 1.41 18.39
CA HIS A 158 1.18 1.77 17.92
C HIS A 158 1.16 2.97 16.96
N ALA A 159 1.77 4.09 17.39
CA ALA A 159 1.77 5.32 16.60
C ALA A 159 2.56 5.17 15.29
N ALA A 160 3.71 4.50 15.34
CA ALA A 160 4.54 4.27 14.16
C ALA A 160 3.83 3.37 13.14
N TYR A 161 3.23 2.26 13.58
CA TYR A 161 2.43 1.38 12.73
C TYR A 161 1.24 2.12 12.09
N GLN A 162 0.52 2.91 12.88
CA GLN A 162 -0.58 3.75 12.37
C GLN A 162 -0.11 4.73 11.29
N HIS A 163 0.97 5.48 11.54
CA HIS A 163 1.50 6.45 10.58
C HIS A 163 2.05 5.79 9.32
N LEU A 164 2.69 4.63 9.44
CA LEU A 164 3.18 3.85 8.30
C LEU A 164 2.03 3.49 7.34
N HIS A 165 0.93 2.95 7.86
CA HIS A 165 -0.21 2.58 7.03
C HIS A 165 -0.97 3.80 6.49
N ALA A 166 -1.06 4.89 7.27
CA ALA A 166 -1.61 6.13 6.77
C ALA A 166 -0.78 6.68 5.58
N ALA A 167 0.55 6.65 5.68
CA ALA A 167 1.44 7.08 4.60
C ALA A 167 1.39 6.17 3.37
N ALA A 168 1.20 4.87 3.56
CA ALA A 168 1.08 3.88 2.48
C ALA A 168 -0.28 3.86 1.78
N ALA A 169 -1.34 4.39 2.41
CA ALA A 169 -2.72 4.31 1.94
C ALA A 169 -2.94 4.84 0.52
N VAL A 170 -2.14 5.84 0.13
CA VAL A 170 -2.15 6.39 -1.22
C VAL A 170 -1.05 5.72 -2.02
N CYS A 171 0.22 5.94 -1.65
CA CYS A 171 1.37 5.61 -2.50
C CYS A 171 1.52 4.11 -2.85
N GLY A 172 0.99 3.18 -2.05
CA GLY A 172 1.19 1.75 -2.24
C GLY A 172 2.69 1.41 -2.32
N ASP A 173 3.06 0.46 -3.19
CA ASP A 173 4.43 -0.07 -3.25
C ASP A 173 5.38 0.69 -4.19
N ALA A 174 4.85 1.51 -5.08
CA ALA A 174 5.65 2.35 -5.98
C ALA A 174 4.83 3.52 -6.53
N VAL A 175 5.51 4.65 -6.75
CA VAL A 175 4.97 5.85 -7.43
C VAL A 175 5.86 6.19 -8.62
N ARG A 176 5.26 6.32 -9.80
CA ARG A 176 5.93 6.86 -10.99
C ARG A 176 5.49 8.30 -11.21
N ALA A 177 6.44 9.22 -11.24
CA ALA A 177 6.22 10.63 -11.53
C ALA A 177 6.00 10.86 -13.03
N ALA A 178 5.46 12.02 -13.40
CA ALA A 178 5.16 12.38 -14.79
C ALA A 178 6.43 12.52 -15.67
N ASP A 179 7.57 12.84 -15.05
CA ASP A 179 8.90 12.89 -15.68
C ASP A 179 9.55 11.50 -15.84
N SER A 180 8.78 10.42 -15.65
CA SER A 180 9.23 9.02 -15.62
C SER A 180 10.14 8.64 -14.44
N THR A 181 10.37 9.51 -13.45
CA THR A 181 11.08 9.12 -12.23
C THR A 181 10.27 8.08 -11.45
N ALA A 182 10.86 6.92 -11.18
CA ALA A 182 10.24 5.86 -10.39
C ALA A 182 10.71 5.90 -8.93
N LEU A 183 9.78 6.12 -8.01
CA LEU A 183 9.98 6.01 -6.57
C LEU A 183 9.51 4.62 -6.12
N ARG A 184 10.41 3.84 -5.52
CA ARG A 184 10.14 2.53 -4.93
C ARG A 184 11.08 2.30 -3.73
N PRO A 185 10.72 1.41 -2.79
CA PRO A 185 11.65 0.96 -1.76
C PRO A 185 12.93 0.38 -2.39
N ALA A 186 14.09 0.64 -1.79
CA ALA A 186 15.36 0.08 -2.25
C ALA A 186 15.47 -1.43 -1.98
N SER A 187 14.82 -1.90 -0.92
CA SER A 187 14.72 -3.30 -0.53
C SER A 187 13.38 -3.60 0.16
N GLY A 188 13.23 -4.83 0.65
CA GLY A 188 12.09 -5.24 1.48
C GLY A 188 12.19 -4.77 2.94
N GLU A 189 13.27 -4.11 3.34
CA GLU A 189 13.46 -3.60 4.70
C GLU A 189 12.47 -2.47 5.03
N LEU A 190 12.00 -2.45 6.26
CA LEU A 190 11.06 -1.41 6.72
C LEU A 190 11.64 0.00 6.62
N THR A 191 12.94 0.18 6.88
CA THR A 191 13.61 1.49 6.76
C THR A 191 13.55 2.03 5.33
N ASP A 192 13.76 1.16 4.34
CA ASP A 192 13.69 1.55 2.93
C ASP A 192 12.26 1.85 2.51
N ARG A 193 11.28 1.07 3.03
CA ARG A 193 9.85 1.35 2.84
C ARG A 193 9.46 2.72 3.43
N ILE A 194 9.92 3.06 4.63
CA ILE A 194 9.67 4.36 5.26
C ILE A 194 10.29 5.50 4.44
N THR A 195 11.53 5.33 4.00
CA THR A 195 12.24 6.32 3.18
C THR A 195 11.52 6.60 1.86
N TYR A 196 11.09 5.53 1.19
CA TYR A 196 10.26 5.62 -0.01
C TYR A 196 8.93 6.34 0.27
N LEU A 197 8.19 5.95 1.31
CA LEU A 197 6.89 6.55 1.62
C LEU A 197 7.00 8.04 1.94
N ALA A 198 8.07 8.46 2.61
CA ALA A 198 8.35 9.88 2.86
C ALA A 198 8.58 10.63 1.54
N ALA A 199 9.43 10.11 0.65
CA ALA A 199 9.70 10.71 -0.65
C ALA A 199 8.44 10.76 -1.54
N ALA A 200 7.66 9.68 -1.58
CA ALA A 200 6.44 9.57 -2.37
C ALA A 200 5.35 10.53 -1.89
N ASN A 201 5.10 10.62 -0.58
CA ASN A 201 4.12 11.59 -0.05
C ASN A 201 4.59 13.04 -0.26
N ALA A 202 5.90 13.33 -0.11
CA ALA A 202 6.44 14.65 -0.41
C ALA A 202 6.29 15.01 -1.90
N HIS A 203 6.44 14.03 -2.80
CA HIS A 203 6.17 14.23 -4.22
C HIS A 203 4.69 14.56 -4.47
N LEU A 204 3.76 13.76 -3.93
CA LEU A 204 2.33 14.00 -4.08
C LEU A 204 1.88 15.36 -3.52
N ALA A 205 2.48 15.81 -2.41
CA ALA A 205 2.17 17.11 -1.80
C ALA A 205 2.58 18.32 -2.67
N ARG A 206 3.51 18.13 -3.61
CA ARG A 206 3.94 19.18 -4.56
C ARG A 206 3.14 19.18 -5.86
N LEU A 207 2.30 18.18 -6.10
CA LEU A 207 1.49 18.12 -7.30
C LEU A 207 0.42 19.21 -7.28
N ARG A 208 0.15 19.78 -8.46
CA ARG A 208 -0.95 20.72 -8.62
C ARG A 208 -2.31 20.00 -8.44
N PRO A 209 -3.37 20.71 -8.02
CA PRO A 209 -4.69 20.11 -7.84
C PRO A 209 -5.33 19.47 -9.10
N ASP A 210 -4.87 19.85 -10.28
CA ASP A 210 -5.28 19.30 -11.58
C ASP A 210 -4.42 18.13 -12.05
N ALA A 211 -3.26 17.89 -11.43
CA ALA A 211 -2.44 16.72 -11.69
C ALA A 211 -3.27 15.45 -11.51
N ARG A 212 -3.10 14.50 -12.43
CA ARG A 212 -3.90 13.28 -12.48
C ARG A 212 -3.13 12.13 -11.84
N LEU A 213 -3.81 11.37 -10.98
CA LEU A 213 -3.30 10.11 -10.45
C LEU A 213 -4.03 8.94 -11.09
N LEU A 214 -3.30 7.87 -11.36
CA LEU A 214 -3.86 6.60 -11.80
C LEU A 214 -3.25 5.45 -10.99
N ALA A 215 -4.09 4.60 -10.44
CA ALA A 215 -3.71 3.40 -9.72
C ALA A 215 -3.71 2.20 -10.66
N LEU A 216 -2.63 1.42 -10.58
CA LEU A 216 -2.36 0.28 -11.45
C LEU A 216 -1.99 -0.97 -10.62
N THR A 217 -2.50 -2.13 -11.04
CA THR A 217 -1.98 -3.45 -10.64
C THR A 217 -1.04 -3.98 -11.70
N VAL A 218 0.15 -4.40 -11.28
CA VAL A 218 1.13 -5.12 -12.10
C VAL A 218 0.97 -6.61 -11.84
#